data_AF-A0A925HGG6-F1
#
_entry.id   AF-A0A925HGG6-F1
#
_cell.length_a   1.000
_cell.length_b   1.000
_cell.length_c   1.000
_cell.angle_alpha   90.00
_cell.angle_beta   90.00
_cell.angle_gamma   90.00
#
_symmetry.space_group_name_H-M   'P 1'
#
loop_
_entity.id
_entity.type
_entity.pdbx_description
1 polymer ?
#
loop_
_entity_poly.entity_id
_entity_poly.type
_entity_poly.pdbx_seq_one_letter_code
_entity_poly.pdbx_strand_id
1 'polypeptide(L)'
;IAERTLDVPSILVASANDRWMSFDRAAAWAEAWGSELLNLGTAGHVNVEAGYGAWPRGLDIYWSLRHAAPAERAPRHAQDAFELGEF
;
A
#
# COMPACT_ATOMS: atom_id res chain seq x y z
N ILE A 1 12.93 5.24 3.09
CA ILE A 1 11.64 4.52 2.99
C ILE A 1 11.80 3.51 1.88
N ALA A 2 11.28 2.29 1.98
CA ALA A 2 11.51 1.27 0.96
C ALA A 2 11.07 1.78 -0.43
N GLU A 3 12.02 1.89 -1.35
CA GLU A 3 11.82 2.33 -2.75
C GLU A 3 11.49 1.13 -3.66
N ARG A 4 10.92 0.07 -3.10
CA ARG A 4 10.63 -1.18 -3.80
C ARG A 4 9.27 -1.73 -3.45
N THR A 5 8.73 -2.54 -4.35
CA THR A 5 7.47 -3.25 -4.19
C THR A 5 7.49 -4.20 -2.99
N LEU A 6 6.38 -4.31 -2.30
CA LEU A 6 6.21 -5.27 -1.21
C LEU A 6 5.93 -6.67 -1.78
N ASP A 7 6.53 -7.70 -1.19
CA ASP A 7 6.33 -9.10 -1.63
C ASP A 7 4.98 -9.70 -1.18
N VAL A 8 4.14 -8.90 -0.52
CA VAL A 8 2.85 -9.28 0.06
C VAL A 8 1.75 -8.31 -0.40
N PRO A 9 0.48 -8.76 -0.53
CA PRO A 9 -0.65 -7.87 -0.78
C PRO A 9 -0.73 -6.77 0.28
N SER A 10 -1.02 -5.54 -0.15
CA SER A 10 -1.07 -4.38 0.73
C SER A 10 -2.06 -3.32 0.24
N ILE A 11 -2.67 -2.61 1.18
CA ILE A 11 -3.53 -1.44 0.94
C ILE A 11 -2.95 -0.27 1.74
N LEU A 12 -2.70 0.86 1.08
CA LEU A 12 -2.34 2.13 1.69
C LEU A 12 -3.59 2.99 1.81
N VAL A 13 -3.99 3.31 3.04
CA VAL A 13 -5.13 4.20 3.31
C VAL A 13 -4.62 5.60 3.58
N ALA A 14 -5.09 6.59 2.82
CA ALA A 14 -4.63 7.98 2.91
C ALA A 14 -5.77 8.98 2.96
N SER A 15 -5.52 10.08 3.65
CA SER A 15 -6.41 11.25 3.71
C SER A 15 -5.93 12.33 2.75
N ALA A 16 -6.87 13.01 2.10
CA ALA A 16 -6.59 14.11 1.18
C ALA A 16 -6.13 15.40 1.88
N ASN A 17 -6.39 15.53 3.19
CA ASN A 17 -6.07 16.73 3.97
C ASN A 17 -5.23 16.43 5.23
N ASP A 18 -4.40 15.39 5.19
CA ASP A 18 -3.42 15.11 6.24
C ASP A 18 -2.30 16.15 6.24
N ARG A 19 -2.07 16.82 7.39
CA ARG A 19 -1.04 17.86 7.55
C ARG A 19 0.38 17.33 7.54
N TRP A 20 0.56 16.03 7.76
CA TRP A 20 1.87 15.38 7.84
C TRP A 20 2.22 14.63 6.55
N MET A 21 1.21 14.19 5.80
CA MET A 21 1.38 13.43 4.56
C MET A 21 0.44 13.96 3.48
N SER A 22 0.99 14.68 2.48
CA SER A 22 0.20 15.05 1.31
C SER A 22 -0.28 13.81 0.56
N PHE A 23 -1.48 13.88 -0.03
CA PHE A 23 -2.03 12.77 -0.80
C PHE A 23 -1.13 12.33 -1.96
N ASP A 24 -0.53 13.27 -2.69
CA ASP A 24 0.38 12.96 -3.82
C ASP A 24 1.58 12.11 -3.38
N ARG A 25 2.11 12.39 -2.19
CA ARG A 25 3.21 11.62 -1.61
C ARG A 25 2.77 10.23 -1.17
N ALA A 26 1.58 10.12 -0.59
CA ALA A 26 0.99 8.82 -0.26
C ALA A 26 0.73 7.98 -1.52
N ALA A 27 0.30 8.62 -2.62
CA ALA A 27 0.11 7.96 -3.90
C ALA A 27 1.44 7.47 -4.49
N ALA A 28 2.49 8.29 -4.46
CA ALA A 28 3.83 7.88 -4.89
C ALA A 28 4.37 6.68 -4.08
N TRP A 29 4.04 6.59 -2.79
CA TRP A 29 4.42 5.44 -1.96
C TRP A 29 3.60 4.20 -2.28
N ALA A 30 2.29 4.35 -2.50
CA ALA A 30 1.44 3.25 -2.90
C ALA A 30 1.92 2.64 -4.23
N GLU A 31 2.31 3.48 -5.19
CA GLU A 31 2.92 3.05 -6.44
C GLU A 31 4.25 2.31 -6.20
N ALA A 32 5.17 2.90 -5.43
CA ALA A 32 6.46 2.28 -5.13
C ALA A 32 6.31 0.91 -4.43
N TRP A 33 5.31 0.76 -3.57
CA TRP A 33 5.04 -0.47 -2.84
C TRP A 33 4.20 -1.48 -3.62
N GLY A 34 3.59 -1.09 -4.75
CA GLY A 34 2.58 -1.90 -5.43
C GLY A 34 1.32 -2.10 -4.59
N SER A 35 1.02 -1.17 -3.69
CA SER A 35 -0.16 -1.19 -2.82
C SER A 35 -1.38 -0.62 -3.53
N GLU A 36 -2.56 -1.15 -3.24
CA GLU A 36 -3.81 -0.45 -3.56
C GLU A 36 -3.89 0.85 -2.74
N LEU A 37 -4.22 1.98 -3.37
CA LEU A 37 -4.41 3.25 -2.68
C LEU A 37 -5.89 3.51 -2.40
N LEU A 38 -6.25 3.60 -1.13
CA LEU A 38 -7.61 3.95 -0.69
C LEU A 38 -7.65 5.40 -0.17
N ASN A 39 -8.38 6.25 -0.88
CA ASN A 39 -8.61 7.64 -0.48
C ASN A 39 -9.79 7.76 0.49
N LEU A 40 -9.55 8.27 1.70
CA LEU A 40 -10.59 8.53 2.71
C LEU A 40 -11.26 9.91 2.56
N GLY A 41 -10.89 10.70 1.55
CA GLY A 41 -11.31 12.08 1.42
C GLY A 41 -10.69 12.95 2.51
N THR A 42 -11.44 13.92 3.04
CA THR A 42 -10.96 14.82 4.09
C THR A 42 -11.07 14.18 5.48
N ALA A 43 -10.05 13.39 5.85
CA ALA A 43 -10.03 12.54 7.03
C ALA A 43 -9.01 12.98 8.11
N GLY A 44 -8.36 14.13 7.94
CA GLY A 44 -7.27 14.55 8.82
C GLY A 44 -6.12 13.54 8.79
N HIS A 45 -5.56 13.20 9.94
CA HIS A 45 -4.44 12.24 10.05
C HIS A 45 -4.88 10.84 10.50
N VAL A 46 -6.16 10.50 10.29
CA VAL A 46 -6.70 9.14 10.54
C VAL A 46 -6.34 8.63 11.95
N ASN A 47 -6.41 9.51 12.95
CA ASN A 47 -6.17 9.21 14.36
C ASN A 47 -7.46 9.35 15.18
N VAL A 48 -7.40 9.08 16.48
CA VAL A 48 -8.56 9.20 17.39
C VAL A 48 -9.12 10.63 17.40
N GLU A 49 -8.25 11.64 17.40
CA GLU A 49 -8.65 13.07 17.38
C GLU A 49 -9.40 13.44 16.08
N ALA A 50 -9.07 12.80 14.96
CA ALA A 50 -9.75 12.95 13.69
C ALA A 50 -11.02 12.08 13.56
N GLY A 51 -11.40 11.34 14.60
CA GLY A 51 -12.62 10.51 14.64
C GLY A 51 -12.40 9.03 14.28
N TYR A 52 -11.16 8.58 14.08
CA TYR A 52 -10.83 7.22 13.63
C TYR A 52 -10.44 6.29 14.79
N GLY A 53 -11.16 6.35 15.91
CA GLY A 53 -10.93 5.50 17.09
C GLY A 53 -11.29 4.03 16.85
N ALA A 54 -12.56 3.66 17.06
CA ALA A 54 -13.02 2.28 16.85
C ALA A 54 -13.03 1.86 15.36
N TRP A 55 -13.09 2.85 14.46
CA TRP A 55 -13.03 2.74 13.00
C TRP A 55 -13.53 1.42 12.39
N PRO A 56 -14.86 1.15 12.40
CA PRO A 56 -15.42 -0.07 11.82
C PRO A 56 -15.05 -0.27 10.35
N ARG A 57 -15.01 0.82 9.56
CA ARG A 57 -14.58 0.78 8.15
C ARG A 57 -13.13 0.30 7.99
N GLY A 58 -12.25 0.51 8.96
CA GLY A 58 -10.90 -0.04 8.95
C GLY A 58 -10.90 -1.56 9.03
N LEU A 59 -11.84 -2.15 9.77
CA LEU A 59 -12.03 -3.61 9.80
C LEU A 59 -12.55 -4.13 8.46
N ASP A 60 -13.45 -3.41 7.80
CA ASP A 60 -13.94 -3.79 6.46
C ASP A 60 -12.79 -3.82 5.44
N ILE A 61 -11.89 -2.84 5.48
CA ILE A 61 -10.68 -2.78 4.64
C ILE A 61 -9.73 -3.94 4.98
N TYR A 62 -9.55 -4.25 6.26
CA TYR A 62 -8.75 -5.40 6.66
C TYR A 62 -9.34 -6.71 6.12
N TRP A 63 -10.65 -6.89 6.23
CA TRP A 63 -11.31 -8.07 5.68
C TRP A 63 -11.22 -8.11 4.16
N SER A 64 -11.34 -6.99 3.44
CA SER A 64 -11.17 -6.98 1.99
C SER A 64 -9.75 -7.43 1.59
N LEU A 65 -8.72 -6.95 2.28
CA LEU A 65 -7.33 -7.39 2.07
C LEU A 65 -7.15 -8.89 2.33
N ARG A 66 -7.82 -9.43 3.36
CA ARG A 66 -7.74 -10.87 3.71
C ARG A 66 -8.44 -11.77 2.69
N HIS A 67 -9.48 -11.27 2.03
CA HIS A 67 -10.25 -12.03 1.04
C HIS A 67 -9.78 -11.80 -0.39
N ALA A 68 -8.98 -10.76 -0.65
CA ALA A 68 -8.31 -10.60 -1.92
C ALA A 68 -7.42 -11.83 -2.16
N ALA A 69 -7.69 -12.56 -3.25
CA ALA A 69 -6.77 -13.58 -3.73
C ALA A 69 -5.38 -12.92 -3.90
N PRO A 70 -4.26 -13.63 -3.64
CA PRO A 70 -2.95 -13.07 -3.94
C PRO A 70 -2.96 -12.62 -5.39
N ALA A 71 -2.79 -11.31 -5.61
CA ALA A 71 -2.82 -10.70 -6.93
C ALA A 71 -1.93 -11.56 -7.84
N GLU A 72 -2.50 -12.07 -8.93
CA GLU A 72 -1.84 -12.99 -9.83
C GLU A 72 -0.49 -12.37 -10.25
N ARG A 73 0.60 -12.94 -9.72
CA ARG A 73 1.94 -12.37 -9.85
C ARG A 73 2.33 -12.37 -11.32
N ALA A 74 2.49 -11.19 -11.92
CA ALA A 74 3.33 -11.08 -13.10
C ALA A 74 4.74 -11.59 -12.74
N PRO A 75 5.38 -12.40 -13.60
CA PRO A 75 6.68 -12.97 -13.31
C PRO A 75 7.69 -11.85 -13.07
N ARG A 76 8.37 -11.91 -11.92
CA ARG A 76 9.46 -10.99 -11.59
C ARG A 76 10.52 -11.09 -12.68
N HIS A 77 10.96 -9.94 -13.19
CA HIS A 77 12.07 -9.83 -14.12
C HIS A 77 13.22 -10.74 -13.68
N ALA A 78 13.59 -11.66 -14.57
CA ALA A 78 14.81 -12.43 -14.50
C ALA A 78 16.01 -11.46 -14.56
N GLN A 79 16.51 -11.03 -13.41
CA GLN A 79 17.77 -10.29 -13.31
C GLN A 79 18.80 -10.95 -12.38
N ASP A 80 18.47 -12.11 -11.81
CA ASP A 80 19.44 -12.96 -11.07
C ASP A 80 19.93 -14.15 -11.93
N ALA A 81 19.81 -14.08 -13.25
CA ALA A 81 20.28 -15.13 -14.18
C ALA A 81 21.53 -14.70 -14.98
N PHE A 82 22.41 -13.92 -14.36
CA PHE A 82 23.72 -13.59 -14.94
C PHE A 82 24.81 -13.77 -13.88
N GLU A 83 25.27 -15.02 -13.73
CA GLU A 83 26.58 -15.49 -13.23
C GLU A 83 26.41 -17.00 -12.91
N LEU A 84 27.07 -17.99 -13.51
CA LEU A 84 28.09 -18.09 -14.53
C LEU A 84 27.81 -19.39 -15.30
N GLY A 85 27.75 -19.31 -16.62
CA GLY A 85 27.90 -20.48 -17.47
C GLY A 85 29.35 -20.93 -17.38
N GLU A 86 29.55 -22.18 -16.98
CA GLU A 86 30.80 -22.88 -17.22
C GLU A 86 30.99 -23.06 -18.73
N PHE A 87 32.16 -22.60 -19.22
CA PHE A 87 32.92 -23.23 -20.29
C PHE A 87 34.40 -23.10 -19.94
#